data_AF-A0A7X9PBP4-F1
#
_entry.id   AF-A0A7X9PBP4-F1
#
_cell.length_a   1.000
_cell.length_b   1.000
_cell.length_c   1.000
_cell.angle_alpha   90.00
_cell.angle_beta   90.00
_cell.angle_gamma   90.00
#
_symmetry.space_group_name_H-M   'P 1'
#
loop_
_entity.id
_entity.type
_entity.pdbx_description
1 polymer ?
#
loop_
_entity_poly.entity_id
_entity_poly.type
_entity_poly.pdbx_seq_one_letter_code
_entity_poly.pdbx_strand_id
1 'polypeptide(L)'
;KPAPQPVQPSPPATRPQQAFLDRDYGQAINGYLRTINSGRADGQTYQQLAASYEAVGKRAEAASAYREAIRLFEAQIASNQNVANARRGIRVCQRALISLENR
;
A
#
# COMPACT_ATOMS: atom_id res chain seq x y z
N LYS A 1 -3.37 -25.50 -1.36
CA LYS A 1 -4.32 -24.47 -1.89
C LYS A 1 -4.37 -23.34 -0.88
N PRO A 2 -3.98 -22.09 -1.21
CA PRO A 2 -4.19 -20.98 -0.28
C PRO A 2 -5.70 -20.79 -0.09
N ALA A 3 -6.14 -20.66 1.16
CA ALA A 3 -7.55 -20.56 1.50
C ALA A 3 -8.18 -19.29 0.90
N PRO A 4 -9.46 -19.35 0.46
CA PRO A 4 -10.18 -18.15 0.05
C PRO A 4 -10.31 -17.21 1.26
N GLN A 5 -9.72 -16.03 1.15
CA GLN A 5 -9.85 -14.98 2.16
C GLN A 5 -11.34 -14.62 2.28
N PRO A 6 -11.94 -14.61 3.49
CA PRO A 6 -13.36 -14.36 3.65
C PRO A 6 -13.68 -12.96 3.13
N VAL A 7 -14.54 -12.90 2.11
CA VAL A 7 -15.13 -11.67 1.59
C VAL A 7 -16.11 -11.12 2.62
N GLN A 8 -15.58 -10.37 3.60
CA GLN A 8 -16.41 -9.74 4.62
C GLN A 8 -17.25 -8.61 4.01
N PRO A 9 -18.54 -8.50 4.39
CA PRO A 9 -19.47 -7.53 3.84
C PRO A 9 -19.01 -6.11 4.15
N SER A 10 -19.14 -5.22 3.17
CA SER A 10 -18.65 -3.82 3.23
C SER A 10 -19.30 -3.06 4.40
N PRO A 11 -18.54 -2.58 5.42
CA PRO A 11 -19.00 -1.53 6.31
C PRO A 11 -18.80 -0.16 5.64
N PRO A 12 -19.25 0.96 6.24
CA PRO A 12 -19.58 2.19 5.52
C PRO A 12 -18.33 2.83 4.87
N ALA A 13 -18.54 3.88 4.09
CA ALA A 13 -17.55 4.61 3.30
C ALA A 13 -16.40 5.29 4.11
N THR A 14 -15.92 4.66 5.17
CA THR A 14 -14.73 5.00 5.93
C THR A 14 -13.54 4.93 5.00
N ARG A 15 -12.81 6.03 4.87
CA ARG A 15 -11.65 6.11 4.00
C ARG A 15 -10.63 5.04 4.45
N PRO A 16 -9.94 4.34 3.54
CA PRO A 16 -8.96 3.31 3.93
C PRO A 16 -7.87 3.86 4.87
N GLN A 17 -7.60 5.16 4.78
CA GLN A 17 -6.72 5.90 5.68
C GLN A 17 -7.24 5.98 7.13
N GLN A 18 -8.55 6.13 7.32
CA GLN A 18 -9.15 6.14 8.66
C GLN A 18 -9.10 4.74 9.29
N ALA A 19 -9.40 3.69 8.52
CA ALA A 19 -9.27 2.32 8.99
C ALA A 19 -7.83 2.00 9.42
N PHE A 20 -6.82 2.51 8.69
CA PHE A 20 -5.42 2.39 9.07
C PHE A 20 -5.10 3.06 10.42
N LEU A 21 -5.68 4.24 10.68
CA LEU A 21 -5.51 4.96 11.95
C LEU A 21 -6.20 4.25 13.11
N ASP A 22 -7.34 3.61 12.84
CA ASP A 22 -8.09 2.79 13.80
C ASP A 22 -7.40 1.45 14.11
N ARG A 23 -6.25 1.17 13.47
CA ARG A 23 -5.54 -0.12 13.46
C ARG A 23 -6.35 -1.26 12.83
N ASP A 24 -7.44 -0.95 12.13
CA ASP A 24 -8.17 -1.91 11.32
C ASP A 24 -7.51 -2.04 9.93
N TYR A 25 -6.35 -2.70 9.93
CA TYR A 25 -5.55 -2.89 8.72
C TYR A 25 -6.26 -3.78 7.69
N GLY A 26 -7.14 -4.68 8.12
CA GLY A 26 -7.91 -5.55 7.24
C GLY A 26 -8.87 -4.76 6.35
N GLN A 27 -9.64 -3.84 6.94
CA GLN A 27 -10.50 -2.93 6.18
C GLN A 27 -9.68 -1.94 5.34
N ALA A 28 -8.57 -1.43 5.87
CA ALA A 28 -7.68 -0.53 5.14
C ALA A 28 -7.17 -1.17 3.83
N ILE A 29 -6.67 -2.40 3.92
CA ILE A 29 -6.21 -3.19 2.76
C ILE A 29 -7.31 -3.30 1.71
N ASN A 30 -8.52 -3.71 2.11
CA ASN A 30 -9.63 -3.89 1.18
C ASN A 30 -10.02 -2.56 0.48
N GLY A 31 -10.05 -1.45 1.23
CA GLY A 31 -10.32 -0.13 0.68
C GLY A 31 -9.24 0.35 -0.32
N TYR A 32 -7.96 0.11 -0.05
CA TYR A 32 -6.89 0.41 -1.00
C TYR A 32 -6.96 -0.47 -2.25
N LEU A 33 -7.27 -1.77 -2.10
CA LEU A 33 -7.47 -2.68 -3.24
C LEU A 33 -8.62 -2.24 -4.14
N ARG A 34 -9.74 -1.77 -3.58
CA ARG A 34 -10.83 -1.19 -4.38
C ARG A 34 -10.40 0.07 -5.14
N THR A 35 -9.55 0.91 -4.53
CA THR A 35 -9.01 2.11 -5.17
C THR A 35 -8.12 1.75 -6.36
N ILE A 36 -7.29 0.70 -6.21
CA ILE A 36 -6.47 0.13 -7.29
C ILE A 36 -7.35 -0.42 -8.41
N ASN A 37 -8.38 -1.20 -8.08
CA ASN A 37 -9.29 -1.76 -9.06
C ASN A 37 -10.05 -0.67 -9.85
N SER A 38 -10.35 0.46 -9.19
CA SER A 38 -10.99 1.62 -9.82
C SER A 38 -10.03 2.44 -10.71
N GLY A 39 -8.76 2.05 -10.85
CA GLY A 39 -7.77 2.72 -11.69
C GLY A 39 -7.27 4.07 -11.14
N ARG A 40 -7.66 4.44 -9.91
CA ARG A 40 -7.24 5.68 -9.24
C ARG A 40 -6.02 5.49 -8.34
N ALA A 41 -5.35 4.34 -8.42
CA ALA A 41 -4.18 4.10 -7.60
C ALA A 41 -2.92 4.73 -8.18
N ASP A 42 -2.15 5.29 -7.27
CA ASP A 42 -0.85 5.90 -7.46
C ASP A 42 0.16 5.27 -6.51
N GLY A 43 1.43 5.63 -6.62
CA GLY A 43 2.48 5.08 -5.77
C GLY A 43 2.18 5.23 -4.26
N GLN A 44 1.45 6.28 -3.87
CA GLN A 44 1.04 6.49 -2.49
C GLN A 44 0.01 5.46 -2.04
N THR A 45 -0.96 5.12 -2.90
CA THR A 45 -1.94 4.07 -2.62
C THR A 45 -1.26 2.73 -2.35
N TYR A 46 -0.29 2.35 -3.18
CA TYR A 46 0.49 1.12 -2.99
C TYR A 46 1.38 1.18 -1.74
N GLN A 47 1.97 2.33 -1.43
CA GLN A 47 2.73 2.53 -0.20
C GLN A 47 1.87 2.32 1.05
N GLN A 48 0.65 2.88 1.08
CA GLN A 48 -0.25 2.74 2.22
C GLN A 48 -0.78 1.30 2.36
N LEU A 49 -1.03 0.64 1.23
CA LEU A 49 -1.35 -0.79 1.21
C LEU A 49 -0.20 -1.62 1.79
N ALA A 50 1.04 -1.35 1.38
CA ALA A 50 2.22 -2.04 1.87
C ALA A 50 2.45 -1.85 3.37
N ALA A 51 2.26 -0.63 3.89
CA ALA A 51 2.31 -0.34 5.32
C ALA A 51 1.24 -1.11 6.10
N SER A 52 0.04 -1.23 5.53
CA SER A 52 -1.05 -2.02 6.13
C SER A 52 -0.71 -3.52 6.16
N TYR A 53 -0.08 -4.04 5.09
CA TYR A 53 0.41 -5.42 5.06
C TYR A 53 1.52 -5.69 6.08
N GLU A 54 2.43 -4.73 6.26
CA GLU A 54 3.49 -4.84 7.27
C GLU A 54 2.91 -4.93 8.67
N ALA A 55 1.91 -4.09 8.98
CA ALA A 55 1.24 -4.06 10.28
C ALA A 55 0.49 -5.35 10.63
N VAL A 56 -0.04 -6.09 9.63
CA VAL A 56 -0.66 -7.41 9.82
C VAL A 56 0.35 -8.57 9.75
N GLY A 57 1.65 -8.28 9.63
CA GLY A 57 2.72 -9.28 9.57
C GLY A 57 2.92 -9.93 8.20
N LYS A 58 2.21 -9.47 7.16
CA LYS A 58 2.30 -9.99 5.78
C LYS A 58 3.48 -9.36 5.03
N ARG A 59 4.70 -9.70 5.47
CA ARG A 59 5.95 -9.10 4.96
C ARG A 59 6.18 -9.30 3.46
N ALA A 60 5.87 -10.49 2.94
CA ALA A 60 6.04 -10.79 1.52
C ALA A 60 5.10 -9.94 0.63
N GLU A 61 3.84 -9.83 1.02
CA GLU A 61 2.85 -8.97 0.33
C GLU A 61 3.24 -7.48 0.45
N ALA A 62 3.70 -7.05 1.63
CA ALA A 62 4.19 -5.70 1.86
C ALA A 62 5.38 -5.36 0.95
N ALA A 63 6.36 -6.25 0.83
CA ALA A 63 7.54 -6.04 -0.02
C ALA A 63 7.15 -5.90 -1.50
N SER A 64 6.28 -6.77 -2.01
CA SER A 64 5.77 -6.64 -3.39
C SER A 64 5.05 -5.31 -3.60
N ALA A 65 4.19 -4.90 -2.67
CA ALA A 65 3.46 -3.64 -2.76
C ALA A 65 4.40 -2.41 -2.69
N TYR A 66 5.44 -2.45 -1.85
CA TYR A 66 6.45 -1.38 -1.80
C TYR A 66 7.26 -1.27 -3.08
N ARG A 67 7.60 -2.38 -3.73
CA ARG A 67 8.28 -2.38 -5.03
C ARG A 67 7.42 -1.74 -6.12
N GLU A 68 6.13 -2.07 -6.15
CA GLU A 68 5.20 -1.47 -7.11
C GLU A 68 4.99 0.03 -6.85
N ALA A 69 4.91 0.43 -5.58
CA ALA A 69 4.87 1.84 -5.19
C ALA A 69 6.07 2.62 -5.73
N ILE A 70 7.29 2.07 -5.59
CA ILE A 70 8.52 2.68 -6.09
C ILE A 70 8.45 2.88 -7.60
N ARG A 71 8.04 1.85 -8.37
CA ARG A 71 7.91 1.95 -9.83
C ARG A 71 6.96 3.07 -10.26
N LEU A 72 5.82 3.19 -9.59
CA LEU A 72 4.84 4.25 -9.88
C LEU A 72 5.39 5.64 -9.51
N PHE A 73 6.09 5.75 -8.38
CA PHE A 73 6.75 7.00 -8.01
C PHE A 73 7.86 7.39 -8.98
N GLU A 74 8.66 6.43 -9.47
CA GLU A 74 9.68 6.70 -10.51
C GLU A 74 9.03 7.17 -11.81
N ALA A 75 7.91 6.56 -12.22
CA ALA A 75 7.13 7.01 -13.37
C ALA A 75 6.56 8.43 -13.18
N GLN A 76 6.10 8.77 -11.97
CA GLN A 76 5.66 10.12 -11.60
C GLN A 76 6.80 11.13 -11.69
N ILE A 77 8.00 10.76 -11.21
CA ILE A 77 9.20 11.60 -11.32
C ILE A 77 9.59 11.81 -12.78
N ALA A 78 9.58 10.75 -13.59
CA ALA A 78 9.87 10.82 -15.02
C ALA A 78 8.87 11.71 -15.77
N SER A 79 7.61 11.70 -15.33
CA SER A 79 6.55 12.59 -15.84
C SER A 79 6.61 14.00 -15.24
N ASN A 80 7.61 14.29 -14.39
CA ASN A 80 7.78 15.53 -13.65
C ASN A 80 6.55 15.94 -12.80
N GLN A 81 5.76 14.94 -12.38
CA GLN A 81 4.56 15.12 -11.58
C GLN A 81 4.81 14.70 -10.14
N ASN A 82 4.43 15.55 -9.19
CA ASN A 82 4.51 15.23 -7.75
C ASN A 82 5.90 14.68 -7.32
N VAL A 83 6.98 15.14 -7.97
CA VAL A 83 8.36 14.66 -7.79
C VAL A 83 8.78 14.66 -6.32
N ALA A 84 8.44 15.72 -5.58
CA ALA A 84 8.75 15.80 -4.16
C ALA A 84 8.04 14.71 -3.35
N ASN A 85 6.76 14.43 -3.63
CA ASN A 85 6.02 13.37 -2.96
C ASN A 85 6.58 12.00 -3.33
N ALA A 86 6.82 11.77 -4.63
CA ALA A 86 7.35 10.53 -5.15
C ALA A 86 8.73 10.19 -4.55
N ARG A 87 9.65 11.15 -4.48
CA ARG A 87 10.97 10.94 -3.85
C ARG A 87 10.87 10.61 -2.36
N ARG A 88 9.93 11.24 -1.64
CA ARG A 88 9.66 10.91 -0.23
C ARG A 88 9.09 9.50 -0.10
N GLY A 89 8.13 9.15 -0.94
CA GLY A 89 7.52 7.82 -1.02
C GLY A 89 8.56 6.73 -1.26
N ILE A 90 9.39 6.88 -2.31
CA ILE A 90 10.47 5.92 -2.64
C ILE A 90 11.40 5.70 -1.45
N ARG A 91 11.84 6.76 -0.79
CA ARG A 91 12.72 6.65 0.38
C ARG A 91 12.10 5.84 1.50
N VAL A 92 10.82 6.05 1.78
CA VAL A 92 10.08 5.29 2.81
C VAL A 92 9.94 3.82 2.38
N CYS A 93 9.54 3.56 1.14
CA CYS A 93 9.39 2.20 0.61
C CYS A 93 10.71 1.43 0.64
N GLN A 94 11.82 2.05 0.22
CA GLN A 94 13.15 1.44 0.25
C GLN A 94 13.58 1.08 1.67
N ARG A 95 13.36 1.98 2.64
CA ARG A 95 13.72 1.71 4.03
C ARG A 95 12.87 0.58 4.61
N ALA A 96 11.59 0.53 4.28
CA ALA A 96 10.72 -0.56 4.69
C ALA A 96 11.16 -1.89 4.06
N LEU A 97 11.49 -1.92 2.77
CA LEU A 97 12.00 -3.12 2.09
C LEU A 97 13.26 -3.67 2.75
N ILE A 98 14.26 -2.82 3.02
CA ILE A 98 15.48 -3.23 3.72
C ILE A 98 15.14 -3.81 5.10
N SER A 99 14.22 -3.19 5.83
CA SER A 99 13.78 -3.70 7.13
C SER A 99 13.03 -5.03 7.03
N LEU A 100 12.37 -5.31 5.91
CA LEU A 100 11.65 -6.56 5.66
C LEU A 100 12.60 -7.68 5.21
N GLU A 101 13.66 -7.33 4.47
CA GLU A 101 14.69 -8.27 4.01
C GLU A 101 15.65 -8.69 5.13
N ASN A 102 15.85 -7.83 6.13
CA ASN A 102 16.81 -8.04 7.22
C ASN A 102 16.18 -8.63 8.50
N ARG A 103 15.02 -9.30 8.39
CA ARG A 103 14.18 -9.76 9.51
C ARG A 103 13.61 -11.15 9.29
#